data_AF-A0A158QEX4-F1
#
_entry.id   AF-A0A158QEX4-F1
#
_cell.length_a   1.000
_cell.length_b   1.000
_cell.length_c   1.000
_cell.angle_alpha   90.00
_cell.angle_beta   90.00
_cell.angle_gamma   90.00
#
_symmetry.space_group_name_H-M   'P 1'
#
loop_
_entity.id
_entity.type
_entity.pdbx_description
1 polymer ?
#
loop_
_entity_poly.entity_id
_entity_poly.type
_entity_poly.pdbx_seq_one_letter_code
_entity_poly.pdbx_strand_id
1 'polypeptide(L)'
;EDASAVQKFLLQNYQKVEEKVLQPSDKPVRSEPTAVINPINYSMPVYAADILASLQIIFTHDIALKKEIKGLELDALKEFLTVLSKYLDLGRQYNEEIAYLQRTVAGRSIISREEWTEFVAKMKLSTDEVNYIACRGSRPYLRGYPCGLWVMFHSMTVNRFLKNEKPDDKAPIAHALNRFVSRFFSCGYCAFHFAKMTSNVRLPGEAIYPDRPDVKPPFPLVEPDLSTLPIPPKSARDEVLWLNNAHNRVNKRLSGESSEDPAAPKVCRACWSDEARAKMAEDKFAAHPDRTDELLAYLVHHYRPSSWRWDDVCVSFEDISQ
;
A
#
# COMPACT_ATOMS: atom_id res chain seq x y z
N GLU A 1 -21.70 -9.46 7.77
CA GLU A 1 -22.11 -8.13 8.27
C GLU A 1 -21.21 -7.03 7.70
N ASP A 2 -19.88 -7.19 7.74
CA ASP A 2 -18.90 -6.21 7.23
C ASP A 2 -19.08 -5.79 5.77
N ALA A 3 -19.33 -6.74 4.86
CA ALA A 3 -19.53 -6.42 3.43
C ALA A 3 -20.76 -5.52 3.20
N SER A 4 -21.83 -5.72 3.97
CA SER A 4 -23.06 -4.92 3.88
C SER A 4 -22.87 -3.50 4.43
N ALA A 5 -22.09 -3.34 5.51
CA ALA A 5 -21.74 -2.03 6.05
C ALA A 5 -20.84 -1.23 5.08
N VAL A 6 -19.83 -1.89 4.51
CA VAL A 6 -18.97 -1.29 3.47
C VAL A 6 -19.80 -0.87 2.26
N GLN A 7 -20.65 -1.76 1.75
CA GLN A 7 -21.52 -1.45 0.61
C GLN A 7 -22.44 -0.26 0.90
N LYS A 8 -23.06 -0.22 2.09
CA LYS A 8 -23.92 0.90 2.50
C LYS A 8 -23.15 2.23 2.53
N PHE A 9 -21.96 2.26 3.12
CA PHE A 9 -21.13 3.47 3.15
C PHE A 9 -20.71 3.91 1.74
N LEU A 10 -20.35 2.95 0.87
CA LEU A 10 -19.99 3.24 -0.52
C LEU A 10 -21.16 3.86 -1.29
N LEU A 11 -22.37 3.31 -1.15
CA LEU A 11 -23.57 3.83 -1.79
C LEU A 11 -23.92 5.22 -1.26
N GLN A 12 -23.77 5.47 0.04
CA GLN A 12 -24.11 6.76 0.65
C GLN A 12 -23.13 7.88 0.27
N ASN A 13 -21.83 7.58 0.08
CA ASN A 13 -20.79 8.61 -0.03
C ASN A 13 -20.12 8.71 -1.41
N TYR A 14 -20.20 7.66 -2.25
CA TYR A 14 -19.45 7.59 -3.51
C TYR A 14 -20.30 7.24 -4.73
N GLN A 15 -21.60 6.98 -4.59
CA GLN A 15 -22.48 6.82 -5.74
C GLN A 15 -22.79 8.20 -6.34
N LYS A 16 -22.09 8.57 -7.42
CA LYS A 16 -22.64 9.51 -8.39
C LYS A 16 -23.69 8.75 -9.19
N VAL A 17 -24.95 9.04 -8.93
CA VAL A 17 -26.06 8.57 -9.76
C VAL A 17 -25.87 9.20 -11.15
N GLU A 18 -25.48 8.41 -12.13
CA GLU A 18 -25.75 8.72 -13.54
C GLU A 18 -27.26 8.59 -13.77
N GLU A 19 -28.03 9.57 -13.30
CA GLU A 19 -29.43 9.76 -13.72
C GLU A 19 -29.49 11.06 -14.51
N LYS A 20 -29.02 10.98 -15.76
CA LYS A 20 -29.49 11.89 -16.81
C LYS A 20 -29.68 11.13 -18.11
N VAL A 21 -30.69 10.26 -18.12
CA VAL A 21 -31.38 9.92 -19.37
C VAL A 21 -32.89 9.84 -19.09
N LEU A 22 -33.65 10.63 -19.87
CA LEU A 22 -35.12 10.67 -20.03
C LEU A 22 -35.95 11.45 -18.97
N GLN A 23 -36.20 12.73 -19.23
CA GLN A 23 -37.47 13.25 -19.79
C GLN A 23 -37.49 14.80 -19.80
N PRO A 24 -38.17 15.45 -20.79
CA PRO A 24 -38.34 16.89 -20.82
C PRO A 24 -39.61 17.29 -20.04
N SER A 25 -39.50 18.22 -19.10
CA SER A 25 -40.68 18.87 -18.52
C SER A 25 -40.31 20.24 -17.95
N ASP A 26 -40.94 21.26 -18.53
CA ASP A 26 -40.89 22.67 -18.14
C ASP A 26 -41.50 22.89 -16.73
N LYS A 27 -40.71 23.48 -15.82
CA LYS A 27 -41.09 24.59 -14.92
C LYS A 27 -39.98 24.92 -13.90
N PRO A 28 -39.82 26.19 -13.49
CA PRO A 28 -38.78 26.60 -12.55
C PRO A 28 -39.29 26.47 -11.11
N VAL A 29 -38.63 25.65 -10.28
CA VAL A 29 -38.80 25.67 -8.83
C VAL A 29 -37.48 26.09 -8.19
N ARG A 30 -37.54 27.25 -7.55
CA ARG A 30 -36.49 27.84 -6.72
C ARG A 30 -36.62 27.26 -5.32
N SER A 31 -35.72 26.35 -4.96
CA SER A 31 -35.39 26.02 -3.58
C SER A 31 -33.91 25.68 -3.54
N GLU A 32 -33.13 26.52 -2.87
CA GLU A 32 -31.71 26.27 -2.64
C GLU A 32 -31.54 25.00 -1.79
N PRO A 33 -30.79 23.98 -2.25
CA PRO A 33 -30.25 23.00 -1.34
C PRO A 33 -28.98 23.61 -0.74
N THR A 34 -29.05 24.02 0.53
CA THR A 34 -27.84 24.10 1.37
C THR A 34 -27.37 22.67 1.63
N ALA A 35 -26.80 22.05 0.61
CA ALA A 35 -25.96 20.89 0.79
C ALA A 35 -24.74 21.38 1.57
N VAL A 36 -24.66 21.02 2.85
CA VAL A 36 -23.35 20.96 3.53
C VAL A 36 -22.59 19.87 2.79
N ILE A 37 -21.87 20.26 1.74
CA ILE A 37 -20.86 19.43 1.12
C ILE A 37 -19.79 19.28 2.19
N ASN A 38 -19.85 18.18 2.95
CA ASN A 38 -18.68 17.70 3.67
C ASN A 38 -17.53 17.77 2.67
N PRO A 39 -16.43 18.49 2.95
CA PRO A 39 -15.37 18.58 1.97
C PRO A 39 -14.72 17.20 1.92
N ILE A 40 -15.17 16.34 1.00
CA ILE A 40 -14.30 15.36 0.37
C ILE A 40 -13.34 16.21 -0.46
N ASN A 41 -12.39 16.84 0.22
CA ASN A 41 -11.36 17.64 -0.41
C ASN A 41 -10.42 16.64 -1.07
N TYR A 42 -10.81 16.22 -2.27
CA TYR A 42 -10.08 15.42 -3.25
C TYR A 42 -9.03 14.49 -2.63
N SER A 43 -9.42 13.28 -2.22
CA SER A 43 -8.43 12.22 -2.12
C SER A 43 -7.82 12.05 -3.50
N MET A 44 -6.53 12.39 -3.66
CA MET A 44 -5.82 12.16 -4.91
C MET A 44 -6.03 10.70 -5.33
N PRO A 45 -6.40 10.41 -6.59
CA PRO A 45 -6.57 9.04 -7.05
C PRO A 45 -5.30 8.21 -6.86
N VAL A 46 -5.46 6.89 -6.83
CA VAL A 46 -4.33 5.97 -7.02
C VAL A 46 -3.99 5.94 -8.51
N TYR A 47 -2.71 6.11 -8.86
CA TYR A 47 -2.23 5.99 -10.23
C TYR A 47 -1.41 4.71 -10.36
N ALA A 48 -1.73 3.91 -11.38
CA ALA A 48 -0.97 2.69 -11.68
C ALA A 48 0.50 2.99 -11.97
N ALA A 49 0.80 4.15 -12.59
CA ALA A 49 2.15 4.63 -12.84
C ALA A 49 3.02 4.68 -11.56
N ASP A 50 2.46 5.15 -10.43
CA ASP A 50 3.19 5.24 -9.16
C ASP A 50 3.56 3.85 -8.61
N ILE A 51 2.70 2.85 -8.83
CA ILE A 51 2.93 1.46 -8.44
C ILE A 51 3.97 0.82 -9.37
N LEU A 52 3.82 0.97 -10.69
CA LEU A 52 4.72 0.40 -11.69
C LEU A 52 6.15 0.92 -11.56
N ALA A 53 6.32 2.24 -11.43
CA ALA A 53 7.64 2.84 -11.20
C ALA A 53 8.29 2.32 -9.90
N SER A 54 7.49 2.09 -8.85
CA SER A 54 8.00 1.52 -7.60
C SER A 54 8.36 0.04 -7.73
N LEU A 55 7.56 -0.74 -8.46
CA LEU A 55 7.81 -2.15 -8.72
C LEU A 55 9.09 -2.35 -9.53
N GLN A 56 9.37 -1.47 -10.49
CA GLN A 56 10.63 -1.49 -11.22
C GLN A 56 11.81 -1.29 -10.29
N ILE A 57 11.78 -0.29 -9.39
CA ILE A 57 12.87 -0.04 -8.42
C ILE A 57 13.06 -1.24 -7.49
N ILE A 58 11.99 -1.90 -7.04
CA ILE A 58 12.11 -3.14 -6.27
C ILE A 58 12.97 -4.15 -7.05
N PHE A 59 12.62 -4.42 -8.30
CA PHE A 59 13.25 -5.48 -9.08
C PHE A 59 14.64 -5.11 -9.59
N THR A 60 14.85 -3.90 -10.09
CA THR A 60 16.12 -3.51 -10.71
C THR A 60 17.16 -3.01 -9.70
N HIS A 61 16.73 -2.52 -8.53
CA HIS A 61 17.62 -1.91 -7.54
C HIS A 61 17.60 -2.66 -6.21
N ASP A 62 16.49 -2.64 -5.46
CA ASP A 62 16.48 -3.08 -4.05
C ASP A 62 16.86 -4.55 -3.88
N ILE A 63 16.31 -5.44 -4.71
CA ILE A 63 16.69 -6.86 -4.68
C ILE A 63 18.11 -7.06 -5.21
N ALA A 64 18.51 -6.32 -6.25
CA ALA A 64 19.83 -6.38 -6.85
C ALA A 64 20.96 -5.81 -5.95
N LEU A 65 20.64 -5.12 -4.85
CA LEU A 65 21.65 -4.69 -3.88
C LEU A 65 22.33 -5.88 -3.17
N LYS A 66 21.65 -7.03 -3.06
CA LYS A 66 22.23 -8.24 -2.47
C LYS A 66 23.23 -8.88 -3.45
N LYS A 67 24.37 -9.34 -2.93
CA LYS A 67 25.36 -10.09 -3.74
C LYS A 67 24.88 -11.51 -4.00
N GLU A 68 24.33 -12.14 -2.96
CA GLU A 68 23.68 -13.44 -3.00
C GLU A 68 22.42 -13.37 -2.14
N ILE A 69 21.36 -14.07 -2.56
CA ILE A 69 20.08 -14.18 -1.86
C ILE A 69 19.87 -15.66 -1.52
N LYS A 70 19.87 -16.01 -0.23
CA LYS A 70 19.74 -17.40 0.25
C LYS A 70 19.05 -17.47 1.63
N GLY A 71 18.65 -18.68 2.03
CA GLY A 71 18.01 -18.92 3.33
C GLY A 71 16.81 -18.00 3.57
N LEU A 72 16.74 -17.36 4.74
CA LEU A 72 15.62 -16.50 5.13
C LEU A 72 15.40 -15.29 4.21
N GLU A 73 16.43 -14.82 3.50
CA GLU A 73 16.27 -13.74 2.51
C GLU A 73 15.55 -14.25 1.26
N LEU A 74 15.89 -15.46 0.80
CA LEU A 74 15.25 -16.08 -0.35
C LEU A 74 13.81 -16.49 -0.03
N ASP A 75 13.55 -16.98 1.18
CA ASP A 75 12.20 -17.29 1.65
C ASP A 75 11.33 -16.02 1.66
N ALA A 76 11.85 -14.91 2.21
CA ALA A 76 11.16 -13.63 2.22
C ALA A 76 10.87 -13.11 0.80
N LEU A 77 11.80 -13.28 -0.15
CA LEU A 77 11.60 -12.93 -1.56
C LEU A 77 10.50 -13.78 -2.20
N LYS A 78 10.51 -15.10 -1.97
CA LYS A 78 9.48 -16.03 -2.49
C LYS A 78 8.09 -15.69 -1.96
N GLU A 79 7.99 -15.40 -0.67
CA GLU A 79 6.73 -15.00 -0.03
C GLU A 79 6.23 -13.67 -0.60
N PHE A 80 7.11 -12.70 -0.77
CA PHE A 80 6.79 -11.41 -1.37
C PHE A 80 6.30 -11.52 -2.82
N LEU A 81 7.03 -12.26 -3.67
CA LEU A 81 6.60 -12.52 -5.05
C LEU A 81 5.27 -13.27 -5.12
N THR A 82 5.01 -14.15 -4.14
CA THR A 82 3.74 -14.88 -4.06
C THR A 82 2.57 -13.95 -3.75
N VAL A 83 2.70 -13.05 -2.78
CA VAL A 83 1.63 -12.09 -2.47
C VAL A 83 1.47 -11.04 -3.57
N LEU A 84 2.56 -10.60 -4.21
CA LEU A 84 2.50 -9.73 -5.38
C LEU A 84 1.71 -10.38 -6.51
N SER A 85 2.09 -11.60 -6.92
CA SER A 85 1.41 -12.30 -8.01
C SER A 85 -0.07 -12.55 -7.72
N LYS A 86 -0.42 -12.80 -6.45
CA LYS A 86 -1.78 -13.15 -6.05
C LYS A 86 -2.69 -11.94 -5.83
N TYR A 87 -2.17 -10.82 -5.34
CA TYR A 87 -2.99 -9.70 -4.84
C TYR A 87 -2.70 -8.35 -5.49
N LEU A 88 -1.60 -8.17 -6.22
CA LEU A 88 -1.38 -6.95 -6.98
C LEU A 88 -2.01 -7.10 -8.36
N ASP A 89 -3.02 -6.29 -8.67
CA ASP A 89 -3.75 -6.34 -9.94
C ASP A 89 -3.28 -5.18 -10.83
N LEU A 90 -2.42 -5.48 -11.80
CA LEU A 90 -1.83 -4.53 -12.74
C LEU A 90 -2.26 -4.81 -14.19
N GLY A 91 -3.26 -5.67 -14.39
CA GLY A 91 -3.65 -6.15 -15.72
C GLY A 91 -2.78 -7.32 -16.20
N ARG A 92 -3.30 -8.07 -17.18
CA ARG A 92 -2.75 -9.38 -17.60
C ARG A 92 -1.25 -9.32 -17.91
N GLN A 93 -0.80 -8.38 -18.73
CA GLN A 93 0.59 -8.26 -19.16
C GLN A 93 1.55 -8.16 -17.96
N TYR A 94 1.29 -7.23 -17.04
CA TYR A 94 2.14 -7.01 -15.87
C TYR A 94 2.10 -8.19 -14.89
N ASN A 95 0.92 -8.78 -14.68
CA ASN A 95 0.75 -9.94 -13.81
C ASN A 95 1.45 -11.19 -14.33
N GLU A 96 1.51 -11.39 -15.65
CA GLU A 96 2.26 -12.49 -16.27
C GLU A 96 3.77 -12.39 -16.02
N GLU A 97 4.32 -11.17 -16.06
CA GLU A 97 5.74 -10.90 -15.76
C GLU A 97 6.07 -11.16 -14.28
N ILE A 98 5.20 -10.75 -13.35
CA ILE A 98 5.35 -11.06 -11.92
C ILE A 98 5.27 -12.57 -11.70
N ALA A 99 4.33 -13.26 -12.36
CA ALA A 99 4.19 -14.70 -12.26
C ALA A 99 5.40 -15.45 -12.87
N TYR A 100 6.02 -14.91 -13.93
CA TYR A 100 7.28 -15.41 -14.47
C TYR A 100 8.40 -15.36 -13.42
N LEU A 101 8.59 -14.22 -12.74
CA LEU A 101 9.59 -14.12 -11.67
C LEU A 101 9.31 -15.11 -10.54
N GLN A 102 8.06 -15.18 -10.07
CA GLN A 102 7.66 -16.11 -9.01
C GLN A 102 8.03 -17.56 -9.36
N ARG A 103 7.69 -18.02 -10.59
CA ARG A 103 8.02 -19.38 -11.06
C ARG A 103 9.53 -19.59 -11.17
N THR A 104 10.25 -18.59 -11.67
CA THR A 104 11.71 -18.64 -11.86
C THR A 104 12.45 -18.82 -10.53
N VAL A 105 11.97 -18.14 -9.48
CA VAL A 105 12.57 -18.15 -8.13
C VAL A 105 12.15 -19.38 -7.31
N ALA A 106 10.96 -19.94 -7.51
CA ALA A 106 10.34 -20.94 -6.63
C ALA A 106 11.25 -22.14 -6.28
N GLY A 107 11.95 -22.69 -7.27
CA GLY A 107 12.82 -23.86 -7.12
C GLY A 107 14.27 -23.57 -6.73
N ARG A 108 14.66 -22.31 -6.58
CA ARG A 108 16.04 -21.92 -6.26
C ARG A 108 16.33 -22.04 -4.77
N SER A 109 17.57 -22.37 -4.41
CA SER A 109 18.09 -22.36 -3.03
C SER A 109 19.03 -21.17 -2.76
N ILE A 110 19.62 -20.63 -3.81
CA ILE A 110 20.47 -19.44 -3.84
C ILE A 110 20.27 -18.74 -5.18
N ILE A 111 20.37 -17.41 -5.17
CA ILE A 111 20.33 -16.56 -6.37
C ILE A 111 21.44 -15.52 -6.25
N SER A 112 22.35 -15.46 -7.21
CA SER A 112 23.34 -14.38 -7.28
C SER A 112 22.70 -13.09 -7.83
N ARG A 113 23.37 -11.94 -7.60
CA ARG A 113 22.95 -10.67 -8.21
C ARG A 113 22.81 -10.78 -9.72
N GLU A 114 23.79 -11.41 -10.37
CA GLU A 114 23.87 -11.55 -11.82
C GLU A 114 22.69 -12.40 -12.33
N GLU A 115 22.40 -13.52 -11.68
CA GLU A 115 21.22 -14.34 -12.00
C GLU A 115 19.92 -13.54 -11.85
N TRP A 116 19.79 -12.77 -10.75
CA TRP A 116 18.61 -11.92 -10.54
C TRP A 116 18.47 -10.87 -11.63
N THR A 117 19.55 -10.16 -11.97
CA THR A 117 19.56 -9.17 -13.07
C THR A 117 19.19 -9.81 -14.40
N GLU A 118 19.65 -11.03 -14.70
CA GLU A 118 19.25 -11.77 -15.90
C GLU A 118 17.76 -12.14 -15.92
N PHE A 119 17.19 -12.51 -14.77
CA PHE A 119 15.74 -12.79 -14.67
C PHE A 119 14.94 -11.52 -14.96
N VAL A 120 15.32 -10.40 -14.38
CA VAL A 120 14.66 -9.11 -14.59
C VAL A 120 14.84 -8.62 -16.03
N ALA A 121 16.01 -8.80 -16.63
CA ALA A 121 16.26 -8.42 -18.03
C ALA A 121 15.44 -9.21 -19.06
N LYS A 122 14.96 -10.41 -18.70
CA LYS A 122 14.05 -11.22 -19.54
C LYS A 122 12.60 -10.78 -19.44
N MET A 123 12.25 -9.98 -18.44
CA MET A 123 10.90 -9.47 -18.30
C MET A 123 10.62 -8.43 -19.39
N LYS A 124 9.38 -8.40 -19.88
CA LYS A 124 8.90 -7.32 -20.75
C LYS A 124 8.28 -6.17 -19.95
N LEU A 125 8.82 -5.94 -18.75
CA LEU A 125 8.42 -4.90 -17.82
C LEU A 125 9.30 -3.66 -18.05
N SER A 126 9.22 -3.04 -19.23
CA SER A 126 9.84 -1.72 -19.41
C SER A 126 8.91 -0.67 -18.85
N THR A 127 9.42 0.10 -17.90
CA THR A 127 8.71 1.27 -17.35
C THR A 127 9.62 2.48 -17.33
N ASP A 128 10.56 2.50 -18.28
CA ASP A 128 11.59 3.52 -18.45
C ASP A 128 11.02 4.92 -18.75
N GLU A 129 9.74 4.97 -19.16
CA GLU A 129 8.98 6.21 -19.39
C GLU A 129 7.94 6.50 -18.30
N VAL A 130 7.78 5.62 -17.31
CA VAL A 130 6.75 5.77 -16.27
C VAL A 130 7.25 6.70 -15.17
N ASN A 131 6.57 7.83 -15.03
CA ASN A 131 6.89 8.84 -14.04
C ASN A 131 5.90 8.79 -12.86
N TYR A 132 6.38 9.13 -11.66
CA TYR A 132 5.48 9.34 -10.52
C TYR A 132 4.50 10.49 -10.81
N ILE A 133 3.22 10.26 -10.55
CA ILE A 133 2.13 11.23 -10.72
C ILE A 133 1.67 11.69 -9.34
N ALA A 134 0.85 10.91 -8.64
CA ALA A 134 0.37 11.27 -7.31
C ALA A 134 1.43 11.09 -6.24
N CYS A 135 2.46 10.28 -6.47
CA CYS A 135 3.62 10.15 -5.59
C CYS A 135 4.78 11.09 -5.90
N ARG A 136 4.64 11.99 -6.89
CA ARG A 136 5.66 12.99 -7.19
C ARG A 136 5.90 13.92 -5.99
N GLY A 137 7.16 14.08 -5.60
CA GLY A 137 7.57 15.03 -4.58
C GLY A 137 7.64 16.47 -5.11
N SER A 138 7.52 17.45 -4.21
CA SER A 138 7.86 18.85 -4.51
C SER A 138 9.34 19.04 -4.82
N ARG A 139 10.18 18.09 -4.40
CA ARG A 139 11.61 18.00 -4.72
C ARG A 139 11.98 16.56 -5.08
N PRO A 140 13.05 16.32 -5.87
CA PRO A 140 13.38 14.99 -6.38
C PRO A 140 13.61 13.91 -5.31
N TYR A 141 14.10 14.29 -4.12
CA TYR A 141 14.40 13.37 -3.02
C TYR A 141 13.22 13.16 -2.04
N LEU A 142 12.06 13.77 -2.32
CA LEU A 142 10.86 13.64 -1.49
C LEU A 142 9.83 12.72 -2.16
N ARG A 143 9.06 12.01 -1.33
CA ARG A 143 7.97 11.12 -1.76
C ARG A 143 8.47 10.01 -2.69
N GLY A 144 8.04 9.97 -3.95
CA GLY A 144 8.49 9.02 -4.98
C GLY A 144 8.34 7.57 -4.55
N TYR A 145 9.44 6.82 -4.65
CA TYR A 145 9.49 5.38 -4.42
C TYR A 145 8.84 4.91 -3.10
N PRO A 146 9.22 5.42 -1.91
CA PRO A 146 8.54 5.09 -0.67
C PRO A 146 7.02 5.32 -0.71
N CYS A 147 6.54 6.37 -1.38
CA CYS A 147 5.10 6.64 -1.50
C CYS A 147 4.40 5.58 -2.35
N GLY A 148 4.95 5.25 -3.52
CA GLY A 148 4.34 4.27 -4.41
C GLY A 148 4.37 2.85 -3.83
N LEU A 149 5.39 2.51 -3.03
CA LEU A 149 5.39 1.26 -2.24
C LEU A 149 4.20 1.17 -1.27
N TRP A 150 3.94 2.23 -0.49
CA TRP A 150 2.80 2.24 0.41
C TRP A 150 1.49 2.07 -0.35
N VAL A 151 1.33 2.77 -1.48
CA VAL A 151 0.15 2.63 -2.35
C VAL A 151 0.00 1.17 -2.82
N MET A 152 1.06 0.56 -3.32
CA MET A 152 1.07 -0.85 -3.75
C MET A 152 0.69 -1.80 -2.60
N PHE A 153 1.22 -1.59 -1.40
CA PHE A 153 0.91 -2.43 -0.24
C PHE A 153 -0.57 -2.31 0.17
N HIS A 154 -1.11 -1.10 0.23
CA HIS A 154 -2.54 -0.86 0.51
C HIS A 154 -3.43 -1.52 -0.54
N SER A 155 -3.10 -1.34 -1.82
CA SER A 155 -3.75 -2.00 -2.94
C SER A 155 -3.82 -3.52 -2.79
N MET A 156 -2.71 -4.18 -2.44
CA MET A 156 -2.71 -5.63 -2.22
C MET A 156 -3.64 -6.06 -1.07
N THR A 157 -3.61 -5.35 0.06
CA THR A 157 -4.49 -5.70 1.20
C THR A 157 -5.97 -5.55 0.85
N VAL A 158 -6.33 -4.49 0.11
CA VAL A 158 -7.71 -4.28 -0.36
C VAL A 158 -8.12 -5.34 -1.38
N ASN A 159 -7.25 -5.71 -2.30
CA ASN A 159 -7.54 -6.79 -3.26
C ASN A 159 -7.77 -8.13 -2.58
N ARG A 160 -6.98 -8.45 -1.54
CA ARG A 160 -7.24 -9.65 -0.72
C ARG A 160 -8.62 -9.59 -0.06
N PHE A 161 -8.99 -8.44 0.51
CA PHE A 161 -10.32 -8.25 1.11
C PHE A 161 -11.45 -8.43 0.08
N LEU A 162 -11.32 -7.86 -1.11
CA LEU A 162 -12.32 -7.96 -2.18
C LEU A 162 -12.48 -9.39 -2.73
N LYS A 163 -11.42 -10.19 -2.74
CA LYS A 163 -11.49 -11.62 -3.10
C LYS A 163 -12.29 -12.45 -2.10
N ASN A 164 -12.69 -11.88 -0.95
CA ASN A 164 -13.46 -12.53 0.10
C ASN A 164 -12.87 -13.89 0.49
N GLU A 165 -11.54 -13.93 0.59
CA GLU A 165 -10.83 -15.15 1.02
C GLU A 165 -11.29 -15.53 2.42
N LYS A 166 -11.39 -16.84 2.67
CA LYS A 166 -11.70 -17.35 4.01
C LYS A 166 -10.70 -16.75 5.00
N PRO A 167 -11.14 -16.45 6.24
CA PRO A 167 -10.22 -16.07 7.31
C PRO A 167 -9.06 -17.06 7.35
N ASP A 168 -7.86 -16.53 7.11
CA ASP A 168 -6.60 -17.25 7.21
C ASP A 168 -5.82 -16.56 8.32
N ASP A 169 -5.51 -17.34 9.36
CA ASP A 169 -4.78 -16.90 10.55
C ASP A 169 -3.35 -16.44 10.22
N LYS A 170 -2.88 -16.62 8.98
CA LYS A 170 -1.49 -16.36 8.59
C LYS A 170 -1.18 -14.94 8.11
N ALA A 171 -2.18 -14.08 7.89
CA ALA A 171 -1.97 -12.70 7.40
C ALA A 171 -0.84 -12.57 6.35
N PRO A 172 -1.00 -13.21 5.18
CA PRO A 172 0.10 -13.47 4.26
C PRO A 172 0.77 -12.18 3.75
N ILE A 173 0.02 -11.09 3.56
CA ILE A 173 0.58 -9.83 3.07
C ILE A 173 1.37 -9.14 4.18
N ALA A 174 0.79 -8.98 5.37
CA ALA A 174 1.48 -8.37 6.51
C ALA A 174 2.77 -9.12 6.84
N HIS A 175 2.71 -10.46 6.82
CA HIS A 175 3.85 -11.33 7.01
C HIS A 175 4.95 -11.12 5.96
N ALA A 176 4.60 -11.23 4.67
CA ALA A 176 5.53 -11.05 3.57
C ALA A 176 6.16 -9.65 3.57
N LEU A 177 5.39 -8.60 3.87
CA LEU A 177 5.88 -7.23 3.99
C LEU A 177 6.88 -7.07 5.14
N ASN A 178 6.59 -7.62 6.33
CA ASN A 178 7.52 -7.59 7.46
C ASN A 178 8.87 -8.19 7.08
N ARG A 179 8.88 -9.37 6.43
CA ARG A 179 10.12 -10.05 6.07
C ARG A 179 10.86 -9.37 4.93
N PHE A 180 10.14 -8.98 3.86
CA PHE A 180 10.71 -8.40 2.66
C PHE A 180 11.30 -7.01 2.90
N VAL A 181 10.50 -6.08 3.43
CA VAL A 181 10.92 -4.68 3.61
C VAL A 181 12.15 -4.61 4.51
N SER A 182 12.15 -5.36 5.61
CA SER A 182 13.25 -5.37 6.58
C SER A 182 14.58 -5.88 6.01
N ARG A 183 14.56 -6.63 4.89
CA ARG A 183 15.75 -7.25 4.27
C ARG A 183 16.21 -6.56 3.00
N PHE A 184 15.26 -6.14 2.15
CA PHE A 184 15.55 -5.68 0.80
C PHE A 184 15.39 -4.17 0.62
N PHE A 185 14.56 -3.50 1.43
CA PHE A 185 14.27 -2.09 1.19
C PHE A 185 15.52 -1.22 1.34
N SER A 186 15.92 -0.52 0.27
CA SER A 186 17.20 0.21 0.19
C SER A 186 17.39 1.25 1.28
N CYS A 187 16.31 1.87 1.76
CA CYS A 187 16.37 2.75 2.92
C CYS A 187 16.61 1.95 4.22
N GLY A 188 17.89 1.82 4.59
CA GLY A 188 18.36 1.28 5.87
C GLY A 188 17.56 1.74 7.09
N TYR A 189 17.53 3.06 7.27
CA TYR A 189 16.80 3.75 8.35
C TYR A 189 15.33 3.35 8.41
N CYS A 190 14.65 3.37 7.26
CA CYS A 190 13.23 3.12 7.14
C CYS A 190 12.91 1.66 7.49
N ALA A 191 13.72 0.72 7.00
CA ALA A 191 13.45 -0.69 7.22
C ALA A 191 13.73 -1.14 8.66
N PHE A 192 14.68 -0.54 9.39
CA PHE A 192 14.80 -0.78 10.84
C PHE A 192 13.54 -0.35 11.60
N HIS A 193 13.00 0.82 11.27
CA HIS A 193 11.75 1.30 11.86
C HIS A 193 10.55 0.41 11.48
N PHE A 194 10.49 -0.03 10.23
CA PHE A 194 9.44 -0.92 9.75
C PHE A 194 9.50 -2.29 10.44
N ALA A 195 10.69 -2.87 10.55
CA ALA A 195 10.96 -4.13 11.25
C ALA A 195 10.49 -4.07 12.71
N LYS A 196 10.84 -2.99 13.43
CA LYS A 196 10.37 -2.75 14.81
C LYS A 196 8.84 -2.67 14.89
N MET A 197 8.22 -1.88 14.03
CA MET A 197 6.78 -1.60 14.10
C MET A 197 5.91 -2.79 13.72
N THR A 198 6.45 -3.69 12.89
CA THR A 198 5.73 -4.85 12.34
C THR A 198 6.21 -6.18 12.94
N SER A 199 7.00 -6.15 14.01
CA SER A 199 7.57 -7.36 14.62
C SER A 199 6.51 -8.28 15.24
N ASN A 200 5.26 -7.84 15.33
CA ASN A 200 4.11 -8.60 15.80
C ASN A 200 3.58 -9.62 14.75
N VAL A 201 3.97 -9.50 13.48
CA VAL A 201 3.59 -10.43 12.38
C VAL A 201 4.77 -11.27 11.87
N ARG A 202 5.89 -11.28 12.60
CA ARG A 202 7.07 -12.10 12.30
C ARG A 202 6.81 -13.58 12.60
N LEU A 203 7.56 -14.48 11.96
CA LEU A 203 7.54 -15.89 12.36
C LEU A 203 8.17 -16.08 13.75
N PRO A 204 7.64 -17.01 14.56
CA PRO A 204 8.29 -17.42 15.79
C PRO A 204 9.75 -17.82 15.54
N GLY A 205 10.66 -17.32 16.37
CA GLY A 205 12.10 -17.62 16.27
C GLY A 205 12.89 -16.74 15.30
N GLU A 206 12.26 -15.97 14.40
CA GLU A 206 12.99 -15.01 13.58
C GLU A 206 13.39 -13.75 14.35
N ALA A 207 14.56 -13.21 14.01
CA ALA A 207 15.03 -11.94 14.56
C ALA A 207 14.09 -10.79 14.19
N ILE A 208 13.85 -9.89 15.15
CA ILE A 208 13.06 -8.67 14.92
C ILE A 208 13.76 -7.77 13.89
N TYR A 209 15.08 -7.69 13.98
CA TYR A 209 15.92 -6.93 13.09
C TYR A 209 16.79 -7.89 12.29
N PRO A 210 16.45 -8.17 11.01
CA PRO A 210 17.31 -8.96 10.14
C PRO A 210 18.67 -8.31 9.96
N ASP A 211 19.71 -9.11 9.70
CA ASP A 211 21.07 -8.60 9.55
C ASP A 211 21.20 -7.69 8.32
N ARG A 212 21.91 -6.58 8.51
CA ARG A 212 22.17 -5.54 7.51
C ARG A 212 23.59 -5.01 7.71
N PRO A 213 24.62 -5.78 7.34
CA PRO A 213 26.01 -5.51 7.72
C PRO A 213 26.52 -4.15 7.24
N ASP A 214 26.02 -3.67 6.10
CA ASP A 214 26.45 -2.41 5.50
C ASP A 214 25.68 -1.18 6.03
N VAL A 215 24.77 -1.34 6.99
CA VAL A 215 23.88 -0.27 7.48
C VAL A 215 23.96 -0.14 8.99
N LYS A 216 24.45 1.01 9.47
CA LYS A 216 24.42 1.34 10.90
C LYS A 216 22.97 1.54 11.38
N PRO A 217 22.54 0.87 12.47
CA PRO A 217 21.23 1.11 13.06
C PRO A 217 21.05 2.58 13.47
N PRO A 218 19.90 3.20 13.18
CA PRO A 218 19.66 4.60 13.56
C PRO A 218 19.26 4.79 15.02
N PHE A 219 19.04 3.69 15.75
CA PHE A 219 18.69 3.66 17.17
C PHE A 219 19.16 2.34 17.80
N PRO A 220 19.24 2.24 19.14
CA PRO A 220 19.50 0.98 19.83
C PRO A 220 18.44 -0.08 19.49
N LEU A 221 18.89 -1.24 19.01
CA LEU A 221 18.02 -2.33 18.60
C LEU A 221 17.49 -3.07 19.83
N VAL A 222 16.35 -2.60 20.34
CA VAL A 222 15.65 -3.18 21.49
C VAL A 222 14.34 -3.84 21.05
N GLU A 223 13.99 -4.95 21.69
CA GLU A 223 12.70 -5.60 21.48
C GLU A 223 11.57 -4.64 21.91
N PRO A 224 10.62 -4.30 21.01
CA PRO A 224 9.50 -3.45 21.37
C PRO A 224 8.51 -4.21 22.26
N ASP A 225 7.85 -3.49 23.16
CA ASP A 225 6.68 -4.01 23.87
C ASP A 225 5.56 -4.30 22.86
N LEU A 226 5.18 -5.57 22.73
CA LEU A 226 4.17 -6.03 21.79
C LEU A 226 2.80 -5.40 22.04
N SER A 227 2.49 -5.00 23.27
CA SER A 227 1.23 -4.31 23.60
C SER A 227 1.13 -2.93 22.97
N THR A 228 2.28 -2.33 22.65
CA THR A 228 2.35 -1.03 21.99
C THR A 228 2.22 -1.13 20.48
N LEU A 229 2.32 -2.32 19.88
CA LEU A 229 2.27 -2.53 18.43
C LEU A 229 0.82 -2.65 17.92
N PRO A 230 0.56 -2.49 16.61
CA PRO A 230 -0.75 -2.81 16.06
C PRO A 230 -1.12 -4.28 16.35
N ILE A 231 -2.40 -4.59 16.51
CA ILE A 231 -2.84 -5.97 16.73
C ILE A 231 -2.54 -6.79 15.45
N PRO A 232 -1.90 -7.98 15.54
CA PRO A 232 -1.70 -8.85 14.39
C PRO A 232 -3.01 -9.15 13.68
N PRO A 233 -3.11 -8.95 12.35
CA PRO A 233 -4.35 -9.17 11.62
C PRO A 233 -4.67 -10.67 11.54
N LYS A 234 -5.95 -11.02 11.66
CA LYS A 234 -6.45 -12.42 11.59
C LYS A 234 -7.39 -12.67 10.41
N SER A 235 -7.67 -11.63 9.64
CA SER A 235 -8.58 -11.65 8.50
C SER A 235 -8.08 -10.68 7.43
N ALA A 236 -8.64 -10.78 6.22
CA ALA A 236 -8.35 -9.81 5.16
C ALA A 236 -8.78 -8.39 5.54
N ARG A 237 -9.90 -8.26 6.27
CA ARG A 237 -10.36 -6.98 6.84
C ARG A 237 -9.31 -6.40 7.79
N ASP A 238 -8.83 -7.21 8.73
CA ASP A 238 -7.88 -6.75 9.73
C ASP A 238 -6.56 -6.34 9.07
N GLU A 239 -6.15 -7.00 7.99
CA GLU A 239 -4.89 -6.70 7.30
C GLU A 239 -4.91 -5.33 6.61
N VAL A 240 -6.06 -4.94 6.03
CA VAL A 240 -6.29 -3.57 5.51
C VAL A 240 -6.17 -2.54 6.63
N LEU A 241 -6.85 -2.78 7.75
CA LEU A 241 -6.86 -1.86 8.89
C LEU A 241 -5.49 -1.79 9.60
N TRP A 242 -4.80 -2.93 9.71
CA TRP A 242 -3.47 -3.05 10.29
C TRP A 242 -2.45 -2.23 9.50
N LEU A 243 -2.45 -2.35 8.18
CA LEU A 243 -1.52 -1.60 7.34
C LEU A 243 -1.79 -0.09 7.43
N ASN A 244 -3.06 0.33 7.50
CA ASN A 244 -3.42 1.72 7.73
C ASN A 244 -2.93 2.22 9.10
N ASN A 245 -3.08 1.43 10.17
CA ASN A 245 -2.57 1.79 11.50
C ASN A 245 -1.04 1.92 11.50
N ALA A 246 -0.34 0.96 10.90
CA ALA A 246 1.11 0.97 10.73
C ALA A 246 1.57 2.21 9.95
N HIS A 247 0.92 2.52 8.83
CA HIS A 247 1.25 3.70 8.03
C HIS A 247 1.01 5.02 8.80
N ASN A 248 -0.08 5.12 9.57
CA ASN A 248 -0.35 6.33 10.37
C ASN A 248 0.63 6.52 11.53
N ARG A 249 1.16 5.44 12.12
CA ARG A 249 2.27 5.53 13.08
C ARG A 249 3.54 6.08 12.44
N VAL A 250 3.84 5.67 11.21
CA VAL A 250 4.95 6.23 10.43
C VAL A 250 4.70 7.70 10.12
N ASN A 251 3.48 8.08 9.73
CA ASN A 251 3.10 9.46 9.47
C ASN A 251 3.27 10.34 10.72
N LYS A 252 2.84 9.85 11.90
CA LYS A 252 3.03 10.56 13.17
C LYS A 252 4.51 10.82 13.46
N ARG A 253 5.35 9.79 13.33
CA ARG A 253 6.80 9.91 13.56
C ARG A 253 7.48 10.87 12.58
N LEU A 254 7.12 10.83 11.31
CA LEU A 254 7.78 11.62 10.26
C LEU A 254 7.24 13.06 10.14
N SER A 255 6.23 13.44 10.92
CA SER A 255 5.67 14.78 10.81
C SER A 255 6.58 15.82 11.45
N GLY A 256 6.84 16.91 10.72
CA GLY A 256 7.78 17.95 11.12
C GLY A 256 9.25 17.59 10.88
N GLU A 257 9.55 16.36 10.48
CA GLU A 257 10.92 15.93 10.16
C GLU A 257 11.38 16.56 8.83
N SER A 258 12.69 16.72 8.65
CA SER A 258 13.26 17.32 7.42
C SER A 258 12.97 16.51 6.14
N SER A 259 12.55 15.25 6.30
CA SER A 259 12.11 14.37 5.20
C SER A 259 10.63 14.52 4.82
N GLU A 260 9.85 15.30 5.57
CA GLU A 260 8.46 15.60 5.24
C GLU A 260 8.40 16.53 4.03
N ASP A 261 7.55 16.22 3.06
CA ASP A 261 7.33 17.09 1.92
C ASP A 261 6.40 18.25 2.32
N PRO A 262 6.83 19.53 2.24
CA PRO A 262 5.98 20.66 2.60
C PRO A 262 4.69 20.74 1.78
N ALA A 263 4.68 20.23 0.55
CA ALA A 263 3.50 20.19 -0.31
C ALA A 263 2.57 18.99 -0.01
N ALA A 264 3.02 18.03 0.81
CA ALA A 264 2.22 16.88 1.24
C ALA A 264 2.43 16.55 2.72
N PRO A 265 1.94 17.41 3.65
CA PRO A 265 2.07 17.19 5.08
C PRO A 265 1.45 15.87 5.54
N LYS A 266 2.05 15.26 6.57
CA LYS A 266 1.55 14.04 7.21
C LYS A 266 0.31 14.38 8.05
N VAL A 267 -0.79 13.69 7.76
CA VAL A 267 -2.09 13.85 8.43
C VAL A 267 -2.82 12.50 8.53
N CYS A 268 -3.76 12.36 9.47
CA CYS A 268 -4.74 11.29 9.40
C CYS A 268 -5.69 11.55 8.21
N ARG A 269 -5.56 10.77 7.14
CA ARG A 269 -6.47 10.87 5.98
C ARG A 269 -7.82 10.20 6.21
N ALA A 270 -7.99 9.58 7.37
CA ALA A 270 -9.01 8.57 7.60
C ALA A 270 -9.82 8.79 8.89
N CYS A 271 -9.91 10.05 9.30
CA CYS A 271 -10.54 10.50 10.54
C CYS A 271 -11.75 11.37 10.17
N TRP A 272 -12.95 10.76 10.18
CA TRP A 272 -14.17 11.32 9.54
C TRP A 272 -15.22 11.89 10.49
N SER A 273 -15.23 11.49 11.77
CA SER A 273 -16.25 11.96 12.71
C SER A 273 -15.95 13.36 13.21
N ASP A 274 -16.96 14.04 13.76
CA ASP A 274 -16.76 15.34 14.41
C ASP A 274 -15.86 15.21 15.64
N GLU A 275 -15.98 14.10 16.37
CA GLU A 275 -15.12 13.77 17.50
C GLU A 275 -13.67 13.55 17.07
N ALA A 276 -13.44 12.82 15.96
CA ALA A 276 -12.12 12.62 15.40
C ALA A 276 -11.54 13.95 14.88
N ARG A 277 -12.34 14.77 14.19
CA ARG A 277 -11.92 16.11 13.74
C ARG A 277 -11.56 17.02 14.91
N ALA A 278 -12.33 17.01 15.99
CA ALA A 278 -12.04 17.78 17.20
C ALA A 278 -10.70 17.35 17.81
N LYS A 279 -10.46 16.04 17.93
CA LYS A 279 -9.16 15.52 18.39
C LYS A 279 -8.00 15.90 17.46
N MET A 280 -8.21 15.90 16.14
CA MET A 280 -7.20 16.36 15.17
C MET A 280 -6.83 17.84 15.35
N ALA A 281 -7.77 18.67 15.82
CA ALA A 281 -7.51 20.08 16.09
C ALA A 281 -6.57 20.29 17.29
N GLU A 282 -6.57 19.35 18.25
CA GLU A 282 -5.65 19.35 19.40
C GLU A 282 -4.28 18.72 19.06
N ASP A 283 -4.28 17.48 18.56
CA ASP A 283 -3.13 16.78 17.98
C ASP A 283 -3.58 16.10 16.69
N LYS A 284 -3.00 16.49 15.55
CA LYS A 284 -3.36 16.00 14.20
C LYS A 284 -3.21 14.48 14.01
N PHE A 285 -2.62 13.77 14.97
CA PHE A 285 -2.55 12.31 15.03
C PHE A 285 -3.21 11.69 16.29
N ALA A 286 -3.83 12.46 17.18
CA ALA A 286 -4.58 11.95 18.33
C ALA A 286 -5.95 11.38 17.92
N ALA A 287 -6.42 11.73 16.73
CA ALA A 287 -7.60 11.13 16.16
C ALA A 287 -7.32 9.69 15.75
N HIS A 288 -8.11 8.79 16.32
CA HIS A 288 -8.24 7.42 15.84
C HIS A 288 -9.49 7.34 14.98
N PRO A 289 -9.48 6.55 13.90
CA PRO A 289 -10.68 6.18 13.18
C PRO A 289 -11.63 5.49 14.16
N ASP A 290 -12.60 6.22 14.65
CA ASP A 290 -13.62 5.79 15.61
C ASP A 290 -14.74 4.98 14.93
N ARG A 291 -14.80 5.04 13.60
CA ARG A 291 -15.69 4.23 12.76
C ARG A 291 -14.88 3.35 11.82
N THR A 292 -14.50 2.16 12.30
CA THR A 292 -13.63 1.22 11.56
C THR A 292 -14.24 0.73 10.26
N ASP A 293 -15.56 0.62 10.17
CA ASP A 293 -16.23 0.16 8.95
C ASP A 293 -16.27 1.24 7.87
N GLU A 294 -16.40 2.51 8.25
CA GLU A 294 -16.27 3.64 7.34
C GLU A 294 -14.83 3.79 6.85
N LEU A 295 -13.87 3.60 7.76
CA LEU A 295 -12.46 3.54 7.39
C LEU A 295 -12.20 2.44 6.37
N LEU A 296 -12.67 1.22 6.65
CA LEU A 296 -12.53 0.10 5.74
C LEU A 296 -13.14 0.43 4.39
N ALA A 297 -14.36 0.98 4.38
CA ALA A 297 -15.05 1.32 3.15
C ALA A 297 -14.35 2.42 2.34
N TYR A 298 -13.79 3.44 2.99
CA TYR A 298 -12.91 4.41 2.34
C TYR A 298 -11.68 3.75 1.74
N LEU A 299 -10.95 2.93 2.51
CA LEU A 299 -9.72 2.30 2.03
C LEU A 299 -10.01 1.40 0.84
N VAL A 300 -11.08 0.62 0.91
CA VAL A 300 -11.57 -0.21 -0.21
C VAL A 300 -11.95 0.65 -1.41
N HIS A 301 -12.68 1.75 -1.21
CA HIS A 301 -13.01 2.67 -2.30
C HIS A 301 -11.75 3.24 -2.97
N HIS A 302 -10.78 3.65 -2.17
CA HIS A 302 -9.61 4.37 -2.63
C HIS A 302 -8.60 3.46 -3.35
N TYR A 303 -8.35 2.27 -2.81
CA TYR A 303 -7.29 1.37 -3.29
C TYR A 303 -7.78 0.22 -4.18
N ARG A 304 -9.09 0.03 -4.41
CA ARG A 304 -9.57 -0.99 -5.36
C ARG A 304 -9.09 -0.69 -6.79
N PRO A 305 -8.76 -1.71 -7.61
CA PRO A 305 -8.25 -1.54 -8.97
C PRO A 305 -9.17 -0.70 -9.87
N SER A 306 -10.48 -0.87 -9.72
CA SER A 306 -11.48 -0.10 -10.48
C SER A 306 -11.53 1.40 -10.15
N SER A 307 -10.83 1.85 -9.10
CA SER A 307 -10.67 3.27 -8.77
C SER A 307 -9.34 3.85 -9.26
N TRP A 308 -8.46 3.04 -9.85
CA TRP A 308 -7.14 3.50 -10.28
C TRP A 308 -7.22 4.27 -11.58
N ARG A 309 -6.31 5.24 -11.69
CA ARG A 309 -6.03 5.95 -12.93
C ARG A 309 -4.87 5.26 -13.64
N TRP A 310 -5.03 5.08 -14.95
CA TRP A 310 -4.06 4.46 -15.84
C TRP A 310 -3.40 5.46 -16.79
N ASP A 311 -3.47 6.74 -16.44
CA ASP A 311 -2.82 7.82 -17.17
C ASP A 311 -1.31 7.52 -17.32
N ASP A 312 -0.77 7.79 -18.51
CA ASP A 312 0.66 7.62 -18.87
C ASP A 312 1.22 6.18 -18.70
N VAL A 313 0.35 5.17 -18.71
CA VAL A 313 0.74 3.76 -18.79
C VAL A 313 0.23 3.15 -20.09
N CYS A 314 1.11 2.50 -20.87
CA CYS A 314 0.69 1.67 -21.99
C CYS A 314 -0.06 0.44 -21.46
N VAL A 315 -1.39 0.50 -21.47
CA VAL A 315 -2.28 -0.64 -21.26
C VAL A 315 -3.13 -0.80 -22.52
N SER A 316 -3.21 -2.02 -23.05
CA SER A 316 -4.17 -2.29 -24.12
C SER A 316 -5.58 -2.18 -23.52
N PHE A 317 -6.48 -1.47 -24.18
CA PHE A 317 -7.84 -1.19 -23.67
C PHE A 317 -8.68 -2.46 -23.45
N GLU A 318 -8.25 -3.59 -24.01
CA GLU A 318 -8.90 -4.90 -23.89
C GLU A 318 -8.57 -5.63 -22.57
N ASP A 319 -7.58 -5.15 -21.81
CA ASP A 319 -7.04 -5.84 -20.62
C ASP A 319 -7.60 -5.35 -19.27
N ILE A 320 -8.44 -4.31 -19.25
CA ILE A 320 -8.96 -3.69 -18.01
C ILE A 320 -10.39 -4.15 -17.66
N SER A 321 -11.09 -4.86 -18.57
CA SER A 321 -12.53 -5.15 -18.47
C SER A 321 -12.93 -6.60 -18.19
N GLN A 322 -12.02 -7.46 -17.69
CA GLN A 322 -12.35 -8.85 -17.31
C GLN A 322 -12.17 -9.14 -15.83
#